data_AF-A0A084WI45-F1
#
_entry.id   AF-A0A084WI45-F1
#
_cell.length_a   1.000
_cell.length_b   1.000
_cell.length_c   1.000
_cell.angle_alpha   90.00
_cell.angle_beta   90.00
_cell.angle_gamma   90.00
#
_symmetry.space_group_name_H-M   'P 1'
#
loop_
_entity.id
_entity.type
_entity.pdbx_description
1 polymer ?
#
loop_
_entity_poly.entity_id
_entity_poly.type
_entity_poly.pdbx_seq_one_letter_code
_entity_poly.pdbx_strand_id
1 'polypeptide(L)'
;MVFGSKVVKAGGAEPDAFETQIGQAILELEMNSDLKPQLRDLHITRAREIEFNNKKAIVIYVPVPKQKAFQKVQTRLVRELEKKFSGKHVVFIGERRILPKPMRGRRDPNKQKRPRSRTLTAVYDAVLEDLVFPAEVVGKRVRVKLDGSQLIKVHLDKNQQTTIEHKVDTFTSVYKKLTGRDVTFEFPENYL
;
A
#
# COMPACT_ATOMS: atom_id res chain seq x y z
N MET A 1 18.19 24.46 -12.35
CA MET A 1 17.43 23.23 -12.65
C MET A 1 16.19 23.24 -11.78
N VAL A 2 15.00 23.27 -12.35
CA VAL A 2 13.76 23.11 -11.56
C VAL A 2 13.73 21.65 -11.09
N PHE A 3 13.89 21.45 -9.79
CA PHE A 3 13.74 20.14 -9.17
C PHE A 3 12.29 19.69 -9.35
N GLY A 4 12.07 18.66 -10.18
CA GLY A 4 10.73 18.12 -10.39
C GLY A 4 10.14 17.61 -9.08
N SER A 5 8.94 18.07 -8.71
CA SER A 5 8.27 17.62 -7.51
C SER A 5 7.99 16.11 -7.62
N LYS A 6 8.45 15.33 -6.64
CA LYS A 6 8.16 13.88 -6.57
C LYS A 6 6.71 13.56 -6.18
N VAL A 7 5.92 14.58 -5.88
CA VAL A 7 4.50 14.47 -5.59
C VAL A 7 3.72 15.01 -6.77
N VAL A 8 2.80 14.20 -7.30
CA VAL A 8 1.87 14.59 -8.37
C VAL A 8 0.47 14.17 -7.95
N LYS A 9 -0.33 15.12 -7.49
CA LYS A 9 -1.74 14.86 -7.13
C LYS A 9 -2.63 14.75 -8.35
N ALA A 10 -3.64 13.89 -8.25
CA ALA A 10 -4.71 13.84 -9.23
C ALA A 10 -5.47 15.17 -9.25
N GLY A 11 -5.65 15.76 -10.44
CA GLY A 11 -6.40 17.00 -10.62
C GLY A 11 -5.63 18.29 -10.28
N GLY A 12 -4.30 18.21 -10.07
CA GLY A 12 -3.46 19.40 -9.89
C GLY A 12 -3.58 20.09 -8.53
N ALA A 13 -4.16 19.42 -7.53
CA ALA A 13 -4.22 19.93 -6.17
C ALA A 13 -2.82 20.08 -5.56
N GLU A 14 -2.65 21.06 -4.67
CA GLU A 14 -1.37 21.29 -3.99
C GLU A 14 -1.06 20.17 -2.98
N PRO A 15 0.21 19.75 -2.85
CA PRO A 15 0.62 18.73 -1.91
C PRO A 15 0.52 19.24 -0.47
N ASP A 16 0.16 18.35 0.46
CA ASP A 16 0.11 18.68 1.88
C ASP A 16 1.54 18.83 2.42
N ALA A 17 1.73 19.49 3.57
CA ALA A 17 3.05 19.66 4.18
C ALA A 17 3.77 18.31 4.41
N PHE A 18 3.01 17.30 4.87
CA PHE A 18 3.53 15.94 5.07
C PHE A 18 3.93 15.26 3.75
N GLU A 19 3.14 15.44 2.69
CA GLU A 19 3.45 14.87 1.38
C GLU A 19 4.67 15.55 0.76
N THR A 20 4.81 16.86 0.96
CA THR A 20 5.98 17.64 0.55
C THR A 20 7.23 17.13 1.25
N GLN A 21 7.15 16.84 2.56
CA GLN A 21 8.26 16.25 3.31
C GLN A 21 8.67 14.88 2.75
N ILE A 22 7.71 14.01 2.41
CA ILE A 22 8.01 12.71 1.79
C ILE A 22 8.58 12.88 0.38
N GLY A 23 8.04 13.82 -0.40
CA GLY A 23 8.53 14.17 -1.72
C GLY A 23 9.98 14.65 -1.69
N GLN A 24 10.33 15.51 -0.74
CA GLN A 24 11.71 15.96 -0.50
C GLN A 24 12.61 14.80 -0.09
N ALA A 25 12.16 13.94 0.82
CA ALA A 25 12.92 12.77 1.25
C ALA A 25 13.26 11.84 0.08
N ILE A 26 12.32 11.60 -0.86
CA ILE A 26 12.55 10.79 -2.08
C ILE A 26 13.50 11.51 -3.04
N LEU A 27 13.38 12.83 -3.19
CA LEU A 27 14.26 13.61 -4.07
C LEU A 27 15.72 13.58 -3.58
N GLU A 28 15.94 13.73 -2.27
CA GLU A 28 17.26 13.59 -1.68
C GLU A 28 17.86 12.19 -1.90
N LEU A 29 17.03 11.14 -1.87
CA LEU A 29 17.48 9.78 -2.18
C LEU A 29 17.85 9.64 -3.66
N GLU A 30 17.12 10.27 -4.58
CA GLU A 30 17.51 10.31 -6.00
C GLU A 30 18.86 10.99 -6.21
N MET A 31 19.20 12.00 -5.41
CA MET A 31 20.45 12.74 -5.55
C MET A 31 21.66 12.02 -4.97
N ASN A 32 21.48 11.35 -3.84
CA ASN A 32 22.58 10.87 -2.99
C ASN A 32 22.81 9.37 -3.06
N SER A 33 22.00 8.62 -3.82
CA SER A 33 22.09 7.16 -3.88
C SER A 33 22.22 6.65 -5.31
N ASP A 34 22.71 5.40 -5.42
CA ASP A 34 22.73 4.64 -6.67
C ASP A 34 21.33 4.33 -7.23
N LEU A 35 20.25 4.72 -6.52
CA LEU A 35 18.85 4.56 -6.94
C LEU A 35 18.40 5.63 -7.93
N LYS A 36 19.24 6.63 -8.23
CA LYS A 36 18.97 7.69 -9.21
C LYS A 36 18.32 7.25 -10.52
N PRO A 37 18.84 6.26 -11.27
CA PRO A 37 18.25 5.86 -12.55
C PRO A 37 16.85 5.25 -12.39
N GLN A 38 16.56 4.65 -11.23
CA GLN A 38 15.30 3.98 -10.94
C GLN A 38 14.26 4.98 -10.41
N LEU A 39 14.69 5.99 -9.64
CA LEU A 39 13.80 6.97 -9.00
C LEU A 39 13.42 8.14 -9.92
N ARG A 40 14.21 8.45 -10.96
CA ARG A 40 14.00 9.61 -11.84
C ARG A 40 12.56 9.72 -12.37
N ASP A 41 12.01 8.62 -12.89
CA ASP A 41 10.67 8.57 -13.50
C ASP A 41 9.54 8.22 -12.52
N LEU A 42 9.87 8.05 -11.24
CA LEU A 42 8.93 7.66 -10.20
C LEU A 42 8.44 8.89 -9.44
N HIS A 43 7.14 8.90 -9.16
CA HIS A 43 6.47 9.89 -8.35
C HIS A 43 5.40 9.21 -7.49
N ILE A 44 5.03 9.89 -6.41
CA ILE A 44 3.96 9.49 -5.50
C ILE A 44 2.73 10.37 -5.75
N THR A 45 1.55 9.84 -5.48
CA THR A 45 0.30 10.58 -5.68
C THR A 45 -0.24 11.16 -4.39
N ARG A 46 -0.12 10.42 -3.29
CA ARG A 46 -0.60 10.81 -1.98
C ARG A 46 0.27 10.18 -0.90
N ALA A 47 0.34 10.79 0.27
CA ALA A 47 0.88 10.12 1.45
C ALA A 47 -0.02 10.36 2.67
N ARG A 48 -0.12 9.36 3.55
CA ARG A 48 -0.91 9.44 4.77
C ARG A 48 -0.15 8.82 5.93
N GLU A 49 -0.18 9.49 7.07
CA GLU A 49 0.23 8.91 8.34
C GLU A 49 -0.98 8.24 9.02
N ILE A 50 -0.78 7.02 9.53
CA ILE A 50 -1.79 6.25 10.26
C ILE A 50 -1.23 5.92 11.63
N GLU A 51 -1.97 6.29 12.67
CA GLU A 51 -1.63 6.01 14.06
C GLU A 51 -2.37 4.74 14.54
N PHE A 52 -1.67 3.87 15.26
CA PHE A 52 -2.22 2.65 15.87
C PHE A 52 -1.35 2.22 17.05
N ASN A 53 -1.96 1.83 18.17
CA ASN A 53 -1.28 1.27 19.36
C ASN A 53 0.02 2.00 19.75
N ASN A 54 -0.04 3.34 19.83
CA ASN A 54 1.09 4.24 20.13
C ASN A 54 2.25 4.23 19.11
N LYS A 55 2.09 3.57 17.96
CA LYS A 55 2.99 3.62 16.81
C LYS A 55 2.35 4.40 15.66
N LYS A 56 3.19 4.93 14.76
CA LYS A 56 2.75 5.57 13.52
C LYS A 56 3.34 4.84 12.33
N ALA A 57 2.55 4.61 11.29
CA ALA A 57 3.00 4.11 10.00
C ALA A 57 2.70 5.10 8.90
N ILE A 58 3.58 5.14 7.91
CA ILE A 58 3.49 6.00 6.75
C ILE A 58 3.01 5.15 5.57
N VAL A 59 1.86 5.50 5.02
CA VAL A 59 1.29 4.89 3.83
C VAL A 59 1.51 5.81 2.64
N ILE A 60 2.32 5.36 1.69
CA ILE A 60 2.63 6.11 0.48
C ILE A 60 1.84 5.52 -0.68
N TYR A 61 1.06 6.37 -1.36
CA TYR A 61 0.29 6.00 -2.53
C TYR A 61 1.10 6.22 -3.80
N VAL A 62 1.11 5.19 -4.63
CA VAL A 62 1.88 5.12 -5.87
C VAL A 62 0.91 4.96 -7.04
N PRO A 63 1.14 5.60 -8.20
CA PRO A 63 0.36 5.33 -9.40
C PRO A 63 0.49 3.84 -9.79
N VAL A 64 -0.65 3.16 -9.99
CA VAL A 64 -0.68 1.73 -10.37
C VAL A 64 0.24 1.41 -11.57
N PRO A 65 0.34 2.23 -12.64
CA PRO A 65 1.24 1.93 -13.75
C PRO A 65 2.73 1.89 -13.35
N LYS A 66 3.12 2.62 -12.30
CA LYS A 66 4.50 2.69 -11.81
C LYS A 66 4.77 1.74 -10.64
N GLN A 67 3.75 1.06 -10.14
CA GLN A 67 3.84 0.19 -8.96
C GLN A 67 4.90 -0.91 -9.10
N LYS A 68 4.95 -1.60 -10.24
CA LYS A 68 5.96 -2.64 -10.51
C LYS A 68 7.40 -2.09 -10.50
N ALA A 69 7.59 -0.85 -10.94
CA ALA A 69 8.89 -0.20 -10.90
C ALA A 69 9.30 0.15 -9.46
N PHE A 70 8.35 0.60 -8.64
CA PHE A 70 8.57 0.76 -7.20
C PHE A 70 8.94 -0.56 -6.52
N GLN A 71 8.24 -1.66 -6.82
CA GLN A 71 8.52 -2.97 -6.22
C GLN A 71 9.98 -3.43 -6.40
N LYS A 72 10.59 -3.15 -7.56
CA LYS A 72 12.00 -3.49 -7.81
C LYS A 72 12.97 -2.82 -6.84
N VAL A 73 12.64 -1.63 -6.36
CA VAL A 73 13.49 -0.82 -5.46
C VAL A 73 12.95 -0.75 -4.04
N GLN A 74 11.77 -1.29 -3.80
CA GLN A 74 10.98 -1.08 -2.59
C GLN A 74 11.70 -1.55 -1.33
N THR A 75 12.42 -2.67 -1.36
CA THR A 75 13.16 -3.15 -0.18
C THR A 75 14.23 -2.16 0.29
N ARG A 76 14.95 -1.54 -0.64
CA ARG A 76 15.98 -0.53 -0.34
C ARG A 76 15.35 0.81 0.04
N LEU A 77 14.36 1.24 -0.75
CA LEU A 77 13.65 2.51 -0.54
C LEU A 77 12.93 2.54 0.81
N VAL A 78 12.27 1.45 1.22
CA VAL A 78 11.64 1.34 2.54
C VAL A 78 12.68 1.49 3.64
N ARG A 79 13.83 0.80 3.55
CA ARG A 79 14.89 0.90 4.58
C ARG A 79 15.41 2.34 4.73
N GLU A 80 15.64 3.04 3.62
CA GLU A 80 16.14 4.42 3.64
C GLU A 80 15.10 5.40 4.21
N LEU A 81 13.83 5.25 3.82
CA LEU A 81 12.75 6.07 4.36
C LEU A 81 12.50 5.77 5.84
N GLU A 82 12.50 4.50 6.26
CA GLU A 82 12.36 4.13 7.68
C GLU A 82 13.50 4.73 8.51
N LYS A 83 14.74 4.76 7.99
CA LYS A 83 15.87 5.44 8.65
C LYS A 83 15.65 6.95 8.79
N LYS A 84 15.14 7.62 7.75
CA LYS A 84 14.84 9.06 7.79
C LYS A 84 13.68 9.40 8.73
N PHE A 85 12.66 8.55 8.78
CA PHE A 85 11.44 8.78 9.57
C PHE A 85 11.48 8.12 10.95
N SER A 86 12.66 8.08 11.59
CA SER A 86 12.83 7.63 12.99
C SER A 86 12.31 6.21 13.25
N GLY A 87 12.45 5.29 12.28
CA GLY A 87 12.02 3.90 12.40
C GLY A 87 10.51 3.66 12.26
N LYS A 88 9.72 4.68 11.89
CA LYS A 88 8.30 4.49 11.56
C LYS A 88 8.16 3.57 10.36
N HIS A 89 7.25 2.59 10.44
CA HIS A 89 7.05 1.65 9.33
C HIS A 89 6.50 2.36 8.09
N VAL A 90 7.14 2.13 6.95
CA VAL A 90 6.73 2.71 5.66
C VAL A 90 6.19 1.60 4.77
N VAL A 91 4.99 1.81 4.21
CA VAL A 91 4.33 0.86 3.30
C VAL A 91 3.86 1.58 2.04
N PHE A 92 4.08 0.93 0.89
CA PHE A 92 3.64 1.43 -0.42
C PHE A 92 2.34 0.76 -0.85
N ILE A 93 1.39 1.53 -1.33
CA ILE A 93 0.10 1.04 -1.82
C ILE A 93 -0.20 1.66 -3.19
N GLY A 94 -0.61 0.84 -4.16
CA GLY A 94 -1.10 1.34 -5.44
C GLY A 94 -2.40 2.13 -5.28
N GLU A 95 -2.45 3.36 -5.80
CA GLU A 95 -3.66 4.18 -5.81
C GLU A 95 -4.68 3.63 -6.81
N ARG A 96 -5.64 2.87 -6.29
CA ARG A 96 -6.68 2.20 -7.07
C ARG A 96 -8.03 2.91 -6.91
N ARG A 97 -8.71 3.15 -8.03
CA ARG A 97 -10.05 3.76 -8.04
C ARG A 97 -11.15 2.69 -8.09
N ILE A 98 -11.88 2.54 -6.98
CA ILE A 98 -13.07 1.70 -6.90
C ILE A 98 -14.23 2.38 -7.65
N LEU A 99 -14.83 1.68 -8.60
CA LEU A 99 -16.07 2.12 -9.24
C LEU A 99 -17.28 1.60 -8.46
N PRO A 100 -18.38 2.36 -8.36
CA PRO A 100 -19.61 1.88 -7.73
C PRO A 100 -20.20 0.69 -8.52
N LYS A 101 -20.92 -0.19 -7.82
CA LYS A 101 -21.65 -1.30 -8.45
C LYS A 101 -22.77 -0.70 -9.33
N PRO A 102 -22.94 -1.16 -10.59
CA PRO A 102 -24.09 -0.73 -11.38
C PRO A 102 -25.38 -1.19 -10.70
N MET A 103 -26.30 -0.25 -10.49
CA MET A 103 -27.59 -0.48 -9.84
C MET A 103 -28.69 0.18 -10.68
N ARG A 104 -29.86 -0.46 -10.78
CA ARG A 104 -31.01 0.07 -11.51
C ARG A 104 -31.50 1.36 -10.84
N GLY A 105 -31.79 2.40 -11.63
CA GLY A 105 -32.30 3.68 -11.13
C GLY A 105 -31.24 4.66 -10.61
N ARG A 106 -29.94 4.41 -10.83
CA ARG A 106 -28.90 5.38 -10.47
C ARG A 106 -28.99 6.62 -11.36
N ARG A 107 -28.94 7.82 -10.76
CA ARG A 107 -28.96 9.13 -11.42
C ARG A 107 -27.96 9.24 -12.59
N ASP A 108 -26.74 8.74 -12.38
CA ASP A 108 -25.69 8.70 -13.40
C ASP A 108 -25.29 7.24 -13.70
N PRO A 109 -25.96 6.55 -14.62
CA PRO A 109 -25.55 5.20 -15.01
C PRO A 109 -24.25 5.29 -15.82
N ASN A 110 -23.24 4.49 -15.45
CA ASN A 110 -22.02 4.38 -16.25
C ASN A 110 -22.37 3.74 -17.60
N LYS A 111 -22.15 4.46 -18.71
CA LYS A 111 -22.37 3.94 -20.07
C LYS A 111 -21.44 2.77 -20.40
N GLN A 112 -20.22 2.78 -19.85
CA GLN A 112 -19.22 1.73 -20.05
C GLN A 112 -19.32 0.64 -18.97
N LYS A 113 -19.10 -0.62 -19.38
CA LYS A 113 -19.01 -1.77 -18.47
C LYS A 113 -17.92 -1.53 -17.41
N ARG A 114 -18.27 -1.76 -16.14
CA ARG A 114 -17.34 -1.70 -15.01
C ARG A 114 -16.26 -2.79 -15.16
N PRO A 115 -14.96 -2.45 -15.22
CA PRO A 115 -13.89 -3.44 -15.23
C PRO A 115 -13.81 -4.20 -13.89
N ARG A 116 -13.47 -5.50 -13.94
CA ARG A 116 -13.31 -6.34 -12.72
C ARG A 116 -12.22 -5.81 -11.79
N SER A 117 -11.14 -5.27 -12.36
CA SER A 117 -10.03 -4.63 -11.63
C SER A 117 -10.45 -3.41 -10.80
N ARG A 118 -11.60 -2.79 -11.11
CA ARG A 118 -12.13 -1.62 -10.41
C ARG A 118 -13.30 -1.97 -9.49
N THR A 119 -13.38 -3.24 -9.08
CA THR A 119 -14.34 -3.70 -8.08
C THR A 119 -13.78 -3.56 -6.67
N LEU A 120 -14.66 -3.37 -5.68
CA LEU A 120 -14.23 -3.21 -4.28
C LEU A 120 -13.42 -4.43 -3.80
N THR A 121 -13.89 -5.63 -4.12
CA THR A 121 -13.21 -6.88 -3.75
C THR A 121 -11.83 -6.98 -4.40
N ALA A 122 -11.73 -6.79 -5.72
CA ALA A 122 -10.44 -6.87 -6.41
C ALA A 122 -9.44 -5.80 -5.93
N VAL A 123 -9.92 -4.59 -5.62
CA VAL A 123 -9.05 -3.54 -5.05
C VAL A 123 -8.60 -3.92 -3.64
N TYR A 124 -9.45 -4.51 -2.82
CA TYR A 124 -9.10 -4.92 -1.46
C TYR A 124 -8.13 -6.09 -1.43
N ASP A 125 -8.20 -7.01 -2.39
CA ASP A 125 -7.23 -8.08 -2.55
C ASP A 125 -5.87 -7.51 -3.00
N ALA A 126 -5.87 -6.62 -3.99
CA ALA A 126 -4.64 -5.99 -4.47
C ALA A 126 -3.98 -5.06 -3.45
N VAL A 127 -4.75 -4.37 -2.59
CA VAL A 127 -4.19 -3.60 -1.46
C VAL A 127 -3.52 -4.55 -0.46
N LEU A 128 -4.08 -5.73 -0.24
CA LEU A 128 -3.52 -6.71 0.68
C LEU A 128 -2.16 -7.22 0.16
N GLU A 129 -2.07 -7.54 -1.12
CA GLU A 129 -0.82 -7.93 -1.79
C GLU A 129 0.26 -6.84 -1.69
N ASP A 130 -0.11 -5.57 -1.90
CA ASP A 130 0.84 -4.45 -1.81
C ASP A 130 1.41 -4.27 -0.40
N LEU A 131 0.55 -4.44 0.62
CA LEU A 131 0.95 -4.24 2.02
C LEU A 131 2.02 -5.23 2.45
N VAL A 132 1.94 -6.47 1.97
CA VAL A 132 2.79 -7.56 2.45
C VAL A 132 4.08 -7.73 1.66
N PHE A 133 4.29 -6.95 0.59
CA PHE A 133 5.54 -6.99 -0.18
C PHE A 133 6.75 -6.70 0.74
N PRO A 134 7.83 -7.52 0.70
CA PRO A 134 8.18 -8.50 -0.34
C PRO A 134 7.53 -9.89 -0.25
N ALA A 135 6.78 -10.21 0.80
CA ALA A 135 6.17 -11.54 0.92
C ALA A 135 4.99 -11.67 -0.01
N GLU A 136 4.82 -12.90 -0.48
CA GLU A 136 3.68 -13.28 -1.29
C GLU A 136 2.61 -13.92 -0.40
N VAL A 137 1.36 -13.68 -0.77
CA VAL A 137 0.21 -14.33 -0.13
C VAL A 137 0.06 -15.72 -0.73
N VAL A 138 0.41 -16.75 0.05
CA VAL A 138 0.30 -18.16 -0.34
C VAL A 138 -1.16 -18.63 -0.28
N GLY A 139 -1.93 -18.08 0.65
CA GLY A 139 -3.31 -18.49 0.83
C GLY A 139 -4.13 -17.46 1.59
N LYS A 140 -5.44 -17.58 1.47
CA LYS A 140 -6.40 -16.71 2.15
C LYS A 140 -7.60 -17.52 2.60
N ARG A 141 -7.92 -17.47 3.88
CA ARG A 141 -9.08 -18.10 4.49
C ARG A 141 -9.95 -17.04 5.12
N VAL A 142 -11.26 -17.15 5.00
CA VAL A 142 -12.20 -16.24 5.67
C VAL A 142 -12.94 -17.05 6.72
N ARG A 143 -12.70 -16.75 7.99
CA ARG A 143 -13.45 -17.34 9.11
C ARG A 143 -14.66 -16.47 9.40
N VAL A 144 -15.85 -17.04 9.24
CA VAL A 144 -17.10 -16.43 9.70
C VAL A 144 -17.33 -16.89 11.14
N LYS A 145 -17.50 -15.94 12.05
CA LYS A 145 -17.81 -16.21 13.47
C LYS A 145 -19.32 -16.34 13.67
N LEU A 146 -19.74 -16.80 14.85
CA LEU A 146 -21.15 -17.00 15.21
C LEU A 146 -21.96 -15.69 15.20
N ASP A 147 -21.30 -14.57 15.47
CA ASP A 147 -21.87 -13.22 15.40
C ASP A 147 -22.01 -12.69 13.96
N GLY A 148 -21.62 -13.47 12.95
CA GLY A 148 -21.62 -13.09 11.55
C GLY A 148 -20.41 -12.24 11.12
N SER A 149 -19.53 -11.87 12.06
CA SER A 149 -18.31 -11.14 11.74
C SER A 149 -17.34 -12.00 10.93
N GLN A 150 -16.62 -11.38 10.00
CA GLN A 150 -15.65 -12.06 9.14
C GLN A 150 -14.24 -11.68 9.56
N LEU A 151 -13.41 -12.69 9.83
CA LEU A 151 -11.97 -12.53 10.05
C LEU A 151 -11.22 -13.13 8.88
N ILE A 152 -10.43 -12.31 8.20
CA ILE A 152 -9.60 -12.76 7.08
C ILE A 152 -8.27 -13.25 7.64
N LYS A 153 -7.95 -14.53 7.44
CA LYS A 153 -6.66 -15.14 7.74
C LYS A 153 -5.84 -15.23 6.47
N VAL A 154 -4.74 -14.49 6.42
CA VAL A 154 -3.82 -14.43 5.28
C VAL A 154 -2.61 -15.28 5.60
N HIS A 155 -2.30 -16.22 4.73
CA HIS A 155 -1.09 -17.03 4.83
C HIS A 155 0.01 -16.39 3.99
N LEU A 156 1.10 -16.02 4.64
CA LEU A 156 2.29 -15.45 4.00
C LEU A 156 3.37 -16.51 3.79
N ASP A 157 4.25 -16.30 2.82
CA ASP A 157 5.40 -17.18 2.60
C ASP A 157 6.31 -17.24 3.84
N LYS A 158 6.60 -18.45 4.33
CA LYS A 158 7.43 -18.71 5.51
C LYS A 158 8.88 -18.29 5.29
N ASN A 159 9.38 -18.32 4.04
CA ASN A 159 10.76 -17.93 3.74
C ASN A 159 11.07 -16.47 4.08
N GLN A 160 10.03 -15.63 4.12
CA GLN A 160 10.17 -14.19 4.37
C GLN A 160 9.78 -13.79 5.80
N GLN A 161 9.50 -14.76 6.68
CA GLN A 161 9.02 -14.53 8.04
C GLN A 161 9.93 -13.57 8.81
N THR A 162 11.25 -13.81 8.82
CA THR A 162 12.22 -12.98 9.56
C THR A 162 12.21 -11.51 9.14
N THR A 163 11.89 -11.24 7.87
CA THR A 163 11.92 -9.88 7.31
C THR A 163 10.62 -9.12 7.59
N ILE A 164 9.49 -9.82 7.76
CA ILE A 164 8.17 -9.20 7.72
C ILE A 164 7.41 -9.33 9.03
N GLU A 165 7.74 -10.31 9.87
CA GLU A 165 7.06 -10.60 11.13
C GLU A 165 6.90 -9.35 12.02
N HIS A 166 7.95 -8.52 12.12
CA HIS A 166 7.91 -7.28 12.91
C HIS A 166 6.95 -6.20 12.37
N LYS A 167 6.43 -6.33 11.14
CA LYS A 167 5.48 -5.40 10.50
C LYS A 167 4.03 -5.90 10.48
N VAL A 168 3.78 -7.15 10.89
CA VAL A 168 2.44 -7.79 10.81
C VAL A 168 1.34 -6.99 11.52
N ASP A 169 1.63 -6.47 12.71
CA ASP A 169 0.67 -5.64 13.46
C ASP A 169 0.34 -4.33 12.74
N THR A 170 1.33 -3.77 12.05
CA THR A 170 1.18 -2.56 11.25
C THR A 170 0.26 -2.83 10.07
N PHE A 171 0.48 -3.93 9.33
CA PHE A 171 -0.37 -4.28 8.19
C PHE A 171 -1.82 -4.52 8.59
N THR A 172 -2.03 -5.18 9.72
CA THR A 172 -3.37 -5.41 10.27
C THR A 172 -4.09 -4.09 10.53
N SER A 173 -3.40 -3.15 11.18
CA SER A 173 -3.93 -1.83 11.53
C SER A 173 -4.19 -0.97 10.29
N VAL A 174 -3.23 -0.94 9.35
CA VAL A 174 -3.35 -0.19 8.09
C VAL A 174 -4.50 -0.74 7.25
N TYR A 175 -4.59 -2.07 7.08
CA TYR A 175 -5.66 -2.66 6.29
C TYR A 175 -7.04 -2.41 6.90
N LYS A 176 -7.16 -2.52 8.23
CA LYS A 176 -8.39 -2.20 8.96
C LYS A 176 -8.79 -0.74 8.77
N LYS A 177 -7.85 0.20 8.84
CA LYS A 177 -8.14 1.63 8.65
C LYS A 177 -8.55 1.96 7.21
N LEU A 178 -7.97 1.28 6.22
CA LEU A 178 -8.26 1.52 4.80
C LEU A 178 -9.55 0.85 4.32
N THR A 179 -9.87 -0.34 4.82
CA THR A 179 -10.96 -1.18 4.28
C THR A 179 -12.10 -1.42 5.27
N GLY A 180 -11.89 -1.16 6.56
CA GLY A 180 -12.83 -1.51 7.64
C GLY A 180 -12.92 -3.01 7.92
N ARG A 181 -12.07 -3.85 7.33
CA ARG A 181 -12.09 -5.31 7.51
C ARG A 181 -10.98 -5.78 8.43
N ASP A 182 -11.29 -6.75 9.29
CA ASP A 182 -10.31 -7.38 10.16
C ASP A 182 -9.51 -8.45 9.41
N VAL A 183 -8.19 -8.35 9.51
CA VAL A 183 -7.22 -9.27 8.91
C VAL A 183 -6.27 -9.77 10.00
N THR A 184 -5.81 -11.00 9.85
CA THR A 184 -4.75 -11.62 10.63
C THR A 184 -3.77 -12.28 9.66
N PHE A 185 -2.47 -12.09 9.86
CA PHE A 185 -1.43 -12.71 9.04
C PHE A 185 -0.80 -13.87 9.79
N GLU A 186 -0.63 -15.00 9.11
CA GLU A 186 -0.10 -16.25 9.66
C GLU A 186 0.98 -16.79 8.71
N PHE A 187 2.03 -17.39 9.26
CA PHE A 187 3.03 -18.13 8.49
C PHE A 187 2.72 -19.63 8.64
N PRO A 188 2.07 -20.28 7.67
CA PRO A 188 1.75 -21.69 7.78
C PRO A 188 3.05 -22.52 7.77
N GLU A 189 3.04 -23.63 8.49
CA GLU A 189 4.06 -24.65 8.32
C GLU A 189 3.81 -25.40 7.01
N ASN A 190 4.88 -25.80 6.33
CA ASN A 190 4.76 -26.67 5.17
C ASN A 190 4.11 -27.97 5.66
N TYR A 191 3.00 -28.37 5.03
CA TYR A 191 2.45 -29.69 5.23
C TYR A 191 3.50 -30.70 4.74
N LEU A 192 4.06 -31.46 5.68
CA LEU A 192 4.91 -32.62 5.42
C LEU A 192 4.11 -33.73 4.74
#